data_AF-A0A1Q3LPM4-F1
#
_entry.id   AF-A0A1Q3LPM4-F1
#
_cell.length_a   1.000
_cell.length_b   1.000
_cell.length_c   1.000
_cell.angle_alpha   90.00
_cell.angle_beta   90.00
_cell.angle_gamma   90.00
#
_symmetry.space_group_name_H-M   'P 1'
#
loop_
_entity.id
_entity.type
_entity.pdbx_description
1 polymer ?
#
loop_
_entity_poly.entity_id
_entity_poly.type
_entity_poly.pdbx_seq_one_letter_code
_entity_poly.pdbx_strand_id
1 'polypeptide(L)'
;MVTVSSQRARSETNVPRQPITPPLVVSALLAALRTALGRVSIVDVTLPRGISAGLDREAIFAYCSEPPATERHFLGRFRQSGGHRELHLPAADRPASSLWTELPDSLDRSRKAVVLAGSLEQADAVLDLIEPGMSLVVRIAAHRRGTLSAALASSLKEHRTIACNAADIDQTFLWFVPDADFSPVCDALDLKPARRKRSRETLAREMSARARPARRSVVPDATLALAVPFETSWHAALAAGVLIHDGGYRSESDGDYSWLWTGPSNHFRVLLTGVLPTAGRLHVSVIKTEDVRNLSGLRVLVNGRHVSHRFEPWSELSGKVVIDLPPPPPTDDTTVLSLVCPHMVPDADGRRLLGLCVDRIEMLS
;
A
#
# COMPACT_ATOMS: atom_id res chain seq x y z
N MET A 1 12.82 -1.90 58.31
CA MET A 1 11.95 -2.75 57.48
C MET A 1 11.33 -1.84 56.43
N VAL A 2 11.96 -1.74 55.25
CA VAL A 2 11.47 -0.92 54.13
C VAL A 2 11.47 -1.84 52.91
N THR A 3 10.27 -2.18 52.46
CA THR A 3 10.01 -3.11 51.38
C THR A 3 10.23 -2.39 50.04
N VAL A 4 11.27 -2.78 49.30
CA VAL A 4 11.51 -2.30 47.94
C VAL A 4 10.57 -3.06 47.00
N SER A 5 9.57 -2.34 46.48
CA SER A 5 8.63 -2.84 45.47
C SER A 5 9.34 -2.95 44.12
N SER A 6 9.54 -4.19 43.66
CA SER A 6 10.04 -4.48 42.32
C SER A 6 8.95 -4.15 41.28
N GLN A 7 9.10 -3.05 40.57
CA GLN A 7 8.36 -2.82 39.33
C GLN A 7 8.81 -3.84 38.30
N ARG A 8 7.96 -4.85 38.07
CA ARG A 8 8.05 -5.74 36.91
C ARG A 8 7.89 -4.90 35.65
N ALA A 9 8.98 -4.74 34.91
CA ALA A 9 8.95 -4.33 33.52
C ALA A 9 7.97 -5.25 32.78
N ARG A 10 6.91 -4.67 32.24
CA ARG A 10 5.97 -5.37 31.37
C ARG A 10 6.74 -5.81 30.14
N SER A 11 6.87 -7.13 29.99
CA SER A 11 7.26 -7.83 28.78
C SER A 11 6.57 -7.18 27.57
N GLU A 12 7.35 -6.49 26.74
CA GLU A 12 6.96 -6.16 25.37
C GLU A 12 6.50 -7.45 24.71
N THR A 13 5.21 -7.53 24.42
CA THR A 13 4.64 -8.62 23.64
C THR A 13 5.32 -8.62 22.29
N ASN A 14 6.16 -9.64 22.03
CA ASN A 14 6.67 -9.98 20.71
C ASN A 14 5.48 -10.25 19.79
N VAL A 15 4.91 -9.20 19.19
CA VAL A 15 3.94 -9.33 18.12
C VAL A 15 4.72 -9.93 16.94
N PRO A 16 4.38 -11.15 16.48
CA PRO A 16 5.10 -11.77 15.39
C PRO A 16 5.00 -10.85 14.16
N ARG A 17 6.16 -10.42 13.66
CA ARG A 17 6.25 -9.58 12.47
C ARG A 17 5.59 -10.31 11.31
N GLN A 18 4.60 -9.66 10.69
CA GLN A 18 4.09 -10.15 9.43
C GLN A 18 5.13 -9.86 8.34
N PRO A 19 5.47 -10.83 7.47
CA PRO A 19 6.40 -10.61 6.37
C PRO A 19 5.91 -9.46 5.48
N ILE A 20 6.84 -8.62 5.02
CA ILE A 20 6.55 -7.52 4.08
C ILE A 20 6.36 -8.11 2.69
N THR A 21 5.31 -7.67 1.99
CA THR A 21 5.05 -8.08 0.60
C THR A 21 6.02 -7.40 -0.34
N PRO A 22 6.80 -8.12 -1.16
CA PRO A 22 7.66 -7.49 -2.15
C PRO A 22 6.87 -6.69 -3.20
N PRO A 23 7.33 -5.49 -3.61
CA PRO A 23 6.61 -4.67 -4.59
C PRO A 23 6.35 -5.35 -5.93
N LEU A 24 7.26 -6.22 -6.39
CA LEU A 24 7.07 -7.00 -7.63
C LEU A 24 5.85 -7.93 -7.56
N VAL A 25 5.56 -8.46 -6.38
CA VAL A 25 4.40 -9.33 -6.16
C VAL A 25 3.12 -8.54 -6.13
N VAL A 26 3.11 -7.36 -5.49
CA VAL A 26 1.96 -6.45 -5.57
C VAL A 26 1.75 -5.98 -7.01
N SER A 27 2.82 -5.69 -7.75
CA SER A 27 2.74 -5.29 -9.16
C SER A 27 2.13 -6.40 -10.02
N ALA A 28 2.56 -7.65 -9.84
CA ALA A 28 1.97 -8.81 -10.52
C ALA A 28 0.49 -9.01 -10.15
N LEU A 29 0.13 -8.82 -8.88
CA LEU A 29 -1.26 -8.86 -8.43
C LEU A 29 -2.11 -7.77 -9.09
N LEU A 30 -1.64 -6.51 -9.09
CA LEU A 30 -2.34 -5.39 -9.71
C LEU A 30 -2.50 -5.59 -11.23
N ALA A 31 -1.49 -6.15 -11.89
CA ALA A 31 -1.58 -6.52 -13.31
C ALA A 31 -2.65 -7.61 -13.56
N ALA A 32 -2.72 -8.63 -12.71
CA ALA A 32 -3.77 -9.65 -12.79
C ALA A 32 -5.17 -9.05 -12.57
N LEU A 33 -5.33 -8.18 -11.56
CA LEU A 33 -6.59 -7.48 -11.30
C LEU A 33 -7.06 -6.67 -12.52
N ARG A 34 -6.16 -5.90 -13.14
CA ARG A 34 -6.47 -5.09 -14.33
C ARG A 34 -6.79 -5.94 -15.56
N THR A 35 -6.08 -7.05 -15.74
CA THR A 35 -6.34 -7.99 -16.85
C THR A 35 -7.75 -8.58 -16.73
N ALA A 36 -8.15 -8.92 -15.51
CA ALA A 36 -9.40 -9.62 -15.25
C ALA A 36 -10.64 -8.71 -15.12
N LEU A 37 -10.48 -7.51 -14.56
CA LEU A 37 -11.58 -6.59 -14.26
C LEU A 37 -11.59 -5.35 -15.18
N GLY A 38 -10.56 -5.17 -16.01
CA GLY A 38 -10.37 -3.97 -16.82
C GLY A 38 -9.90 -2.78 -15.99
N ARG A 39 -10.62 -1.66 -16.06
CA ARG A 39 -10.29 -0.46 -15.27
C ARG A 39 -10.69 -0.68 -13.82
N VAL A 40 -9.74 -0.58 -12.91
CA VAL A 40 -9.95 -0.78 -11.47
C VAL A 40 -9.61 0.47 -10.67
N SER A 41 -10.40 0.72 -9.63
CA SER A 41 -10.08 1.68 -8.57
C SER A 41 -9.64 0.88 -7.33
N ILE A 42 -8.46 1.18 -6.80
CA ILE A 42 -7.91 0.46 -5.65
C ILE A 42 -8.20 1.23 -4.36
N VAL A 43 -8.76 0.55 -3.37
CA VAL A 43 -8.87 1.07 -2.00
C VAL A 43 -7.93 0.27 -1.11
N ASP A 44 -6.79 0.85 -0.78
CA ASP A 44 -5.74 0.22 0.01
C ASP A 44 -5.92 0.55 1.49
N VAL A 45 -6.45 -0.42 2.24
CA VAL A 45 -6.64 -0.30 3.70
C VAL A 45 -5.44 -0.85 4.49
N THR A 46 -4.31 -1.10 3.84
CA THR A 46 -3.14 -1.73 4.47
C THR A 46 -2.23 -0.76 5.19
N LEU A 47 -2.61 0.52 5.30
CA LEU A 47 -1.86 1.49 6.11
C LEU A 47 -1.63 0.97 7.54
N PRO A 48 -0.45 1.20 8.14
CA PRO A 48 0.67 2.04 7.67
C PRO A 48 1.45 1.52 6.45
N ARG A 49 1.28 0.24 6.10
CA ARG A 49 2.15 -0.42 5.12
C ARG A 49 1.86 -0.07 3.68
N GLY A 50 0.66 0.41 3.35
CA GLY A 50 0.28 0.95 2.04
C GLY A 50 0.88 0.16 0.87
N ILE A 51 0.51 -1.13 0.74
CA ILE A 51 1.17 -2.09 -0.14
C ILE A 51 1.11 -1.70 -1.63
N SER A 52 0.13 -0.88 -2.03
CA SER A 52 -0.05 -0.40 -3.41
C SER A 52 0.56 0.98 -3.68
N ALA A 53 1.13 1.64 -2.66
CA ALA A 53 1.73 2.95 -2.84
C ALA A 53 2.88 2.91 -3.83
N GLY A 54 2.91 3.89 -4.74
CA GLY A 54 3.92 3.90 -5.79
C GLY A 54 3.62 2.98 -6.99
N LEU A 55 2.62 2.08 -6.88
CA LEU A 55 2.31 1.06 -7.89
C LEU A 55 0.98 1.32 -8.63
N ASP A 56 0.04 2.01 -7.97
CA ASP A 56 -1.21 2.43 -8.58
C ASP A 56 -1.43 3.94 -8.40
N ARG A 57 -1.66 4.64 -9.51
CA ARG A 57 -1.91 6.09 -9.54
C ARG A 57 -3.29 6.46 -9.06
N GLU A 58 -4.16 5.51 -8.83
CA GLU A 58 -5.58 5.70 -8.54
C GLU A 58 -5.94 5.00 -7.22
N ALA A 59 -4.93 4.47 -6.52
CA ALA A 59 -5.10 3.98 -5.17
C ALA A 59 -5.53 5.10 -4.22
N ILE A 60 -6.66 4.85 -3.57
CA ILE A 60 -7.13 5.57 -2.40
C ILE A 60 -6.60 4.82 -1.19
N PHE A 61 -6.07 5.53 -0.19
CA PHE A 61 -5.49 4.90 0.99
C PHE A 61 -6.33 5.16 2.23
N ALA A 62 -6.41 4.15 3.09
CA ALA A 62 -7.35 4.14 4.20
C ALA A 62 -6.75 3.45 5.43
N TYR A 63 -7.11 3.92 6.63
CA TYR A 63 -6.81 3.23 7.88
C TYR A 63 -8.01 2.39 8.33
N CYS A 64 -7.81 1.11 8.62
CA CYS A 64 -8.84 0.24 9.22
C CYS A 64 -9.21 0.62 10.65
N SER A 65 -8.31 1.28 11.38
CA SER A 65 -8.46 1.62 12.79
C SER A 65 -7.77 2.93 13.11
N GLU A 66 -8.09 3.54 14.25
CA GLU A 66 -7.44 4.79 14.66
C GLU A 66 -5.90 4.60 14.69
N PRO A 67 -5.12 5.39 13.94
CA PRO A 67 -3.67 5.25 13.96
C PRO A 67 -3.11 5.64 15.33
N PRO A 68 -1.98 5.05 15.78
CA PRO A 68 -1.25 5.50 16.96
C PRO A 68 -1.03 7.02 16.96
N ALA A 69 -0.97 7.64 18.15
CA ALA A 69 -0.90 9.10 18.28
C ALA A 69 0.28 9.75 17.52
N THR A 70 1.45 9.08 17.52
CA THR A 70 2.65 9.51 16.78
C THR A 70 2.42 9.52 15.28
N GLU A 71 1.81 8.47 14.76
CA GLU A 71 1.46 8.34 13.35
C GLU A 71 0.35 9.32 12.96
N ARG A 72 -0.68 9.47 13.79
CA ARG A 72 -1.73 10.47 13.61
C ARG A 72 -1.17 11.89 13.54
N HIS A 73 -0.25 12.23 14.43
CA HIS A 73 0.42 13.52 14.42
C HIS A 73 1.24 13.71 13.14
N PHE A 74 1.94 12.67 12.67
CA PHE A 74 2.64 12.70 11.40
C PHE A 74 1.68 12.94 10.21
N LEU A 75 0.63 12.13 10.08
CA LEU A 75 -0.38 12.25 9.02
C LEU A 75 -1.12 13.58 9.04
N GLY A 76 -1.40 14.11 10.24
CA GLY A 76 -2.00 15.43 10.41
C GLY A 76 -1.13 16.54 9.82
N ARG A 77 0.18 16.56 10.15
CA ARG A 77 1.14 17.51 9.55
C ARG A 77 1.28 17.32 8.05
N PHE A 78 1.26 16.07 7.62
CA PHE A 78 1.36 15.68 6.22
C PHE A 78 0.19 16.22 5.39
N ARG A 79 -1.05 16.09 5.89
CA ARG A 79 -2.24 16.67 5.24
C ARG A 79 -2.27 18.19 5.26
N GLN A 80 -1.92 18.81 6.39
CA GLN A 80 -1.89 20.28 6.53
C GLN A 80 -0.89 20.93 5.56
N SER A 81 0.13 20.18 5.12
CA SER A 81 1.16 20.64 4.19
C SER A 81 0.86 20.30 2.73
N GLY A 82 -0.41 20.04 2.40
CA GLY A 82 -0.86 19.76 1.04
C GLY A 82 -0.47 18.38 0.55
N GLY A 83 -0.58 17.35 1.40
CA GLY A 83 -0.42 15.96 0.97
C GLY A 83 -1.36 15.63 -0.19
N HIS A 84 -0.83 15.28 -1.36
CA HIS A 84 -1.61 15.24 -2.62
C HIS A 84 -2.50 14.00 -2.79
N ARG A 85 -2.45 13.04 -1.85
CA ARG A 85 -3.27 11.83 -1.88
C ARG A 85 -4.27 11.84 -0.75
N GLU A 86 -5.54 11.62 -1.10
CA GLU A 86 -6.60 11.38 -0.12
C GLU A 86 -6.25 10.13 0.67
N LEU A 87 -5.76 10.37 1.88
CA LEU A 87 -5.80 9.39 2.94
C LEU A 87 -7.19 9.51 3.55
N HIS A 88 -7.78 8.40 3.96
CA HIS A 88 -9.02 8.42 4.74
C HIS A 88 -8.75 7.83 6.12
N LEU A 89 -9.19 8.56 7.14
CA LEU A 89 -9.05 8.15 8.53
C LEU A 89 -10.42 7.76 9.07
N PRO A 90 -10.47 6.80 10.01
CA PRO A 90 -11.70 6.54 10.74
C PRO A 90 -12.11 7.80 11.52
N ALA A 91 -13.40 8.13 11.48
CA ALA A 91 -13.97 9.22 12.28
C ALA A 91 -13.81 8.94 13.78
N ALA A 92 -13.28 9.91 14.52
CA ALA A 92 -12.93 9.76 15.95
C ALA A 92 -14.14 9.53 16.88
N ASP A 93 -15.35 9.91 16.47
CA ASP A 93 -16.54 9.95 17.34
C ASP A 93 -17.77 9.25 16.76
N ARG A 94 -17.61 8.44 15.72
CA ARG A 94 -18.73 7.69 15.13
C ARG A 94 -18.60 6.19 15.39
N PRO A 95 -19.72 5.47 15.62
CA PRO A 95 -19.69 4.00 15.61
C PRO A 95 -19.10 3.52 14.27
N ALA A 96 -18.30 2.44 14.33
CA ALA A 96 -17.49 1.92 13.22
C ALA A 96 -18.25 1.73 11.89
N SER A 97 -19.58 1.65 11.94
CA SER A 97 -20.47 1.50 10.80
C SER A 97 -20.71 2.74 9.94
N SER A 98 -20.08 3.89 10.24
CA SER A 98 -20.26 5.14 9.46
C SER A 98 -18.94 5.86 9.13
N LEU A 99 -17.84 5.11 9.16
CA LEU A 99 -16.49 5.63 8.93
C LEU A 99 -16.24 6.08 7.47
N TRP A 100 -17.07 5.64 6.52
CA TRP A 100 -16.72 5.64 5.09
C TRP A 100 -17.78 6.25 4.16
N THR A 101 -18.80 6.95 4.65
CA THR A 101 -19.86 7.51 3.79
C THR A 101 -19.37 8.50 2.72
N GLU A 102 -18.14 9.00 2.82
CA GLU A 102 -17.54 9.95 1.86
C GLU A 102 -16.59 9.28 0.84
N LEU A 103 -16.18 8.02 1.05
CA LEU A 103 -15.27 7.32 0.14
C LEU A 103 -15.89 6.93 -1.22
N PRO A 104 -17.20 6.62 -1.32
CA PRO A 104 -17.83 6.28 -2.61
C PRO A 104 -17.87 7.44 -3.62
N ASP A 105 -17.80 8.68 -3.16
CA ASP A 105 -17.92 9.85 -4.04
C ASP A 105 -16.61 10.19 -4.75
N SER A 106 -15.46 9.79 -4.21
CA SER A 106 -14.15 9.92 -4.88
C SER A 106 -13.81 8.74 -5.80
N LEU A 107 -14.57 7.63 -5.71
CA LEU A 107 -14.43 6.49 -6.60
C LEU A 107 -15.05 6.78 -7.97
N ASP A 108 -14.24 6.66 -9.02
CA ASP A 108 -14.73 6.65 -10.39
C ASP A 108 -15.67 5.45 -10.61
N ARG A 109 -16.97 5.72 -10.64
CA ARG A 109 -18.03 4.70 -10.80
C ARG A 109 -17.98 3.97 -12.14
N SER A 110 -17.19 4.45 -13.11
CA SER A 110 -16.95 3.72 -14.36
C SER A 110 -15.95 2.56 -14.21
N ARG A 111 -15.32 2.42 -13.05
CA ARG A 111 -14.30 1.41 -12.74
C ARG A 111 -14.79 0.40 -11.72
N LYS A 112 -14.22 -0.80 -11.76
CA LYS A 112 -14.45 -1.83 -10.74
C LYS A 112 -13.64 -1.49 -9.49
N ALA A 113 -14.27 -1.42 -8.32
CA ALA A 113 -13.56 -1.17 -7.07
C ALA A 113 -13.00 -2.47 -6.46
N VAL A 114 -11.74 -2.40 -6.00
CA VAL A 114 -11.05 -3.49 -5.31
C VAL A 114 -10.49 -2.99 -3.99
N VAL A 115 -10.90 -3.62 -2.88
CA VAL A 115 -10.36 -3.34 -1.55
C VAL A 115 -9.16 -4.25 -1.29
N LEU A 116 -8.01 -3.68 -0.89
CA LEU A 116 -6.81 -4.43 -0.51
C LEU A 116 -6.64 -4.41 1.01
N ALA A 117 -6.63 -5.59 1.63
CA ALA A 117 -6.39 -5.77 3.06
C ALA A 117 -5.13 -6.61 3.32
N GLY A 118 -4.33 -6.20 4.30
CA GLY A 118 -3.06 -6.86 4.65
C GLY A 118 -3.23 -8.08 5.55
N SER A 119 -4.43 -8.29 6.11
CA SER A 119 -4.84 -9.48 6.85
C SER A 119 -6.36 -9.64 6.90
N LEU A 120 -6.84 -10.79 7.39
CA LEU A 120 -8.26 -11.04 7.59
C LEU A 120 -8.86 -10.15 8.69
N GLU A 121 -8.08 -9.83 9.73
CA GLU A 121 -8.50 -8.92 10.79
C GLU A 121 -8.70 -7.50 10.26
N GLN A 122 -7.85 -7.05 9.32
CA GLN A 122 -8.05 -5.78 8.63
C GLN A 122 -9.30 -5.81 7.75
N ALA A 123 -9.55 -6.90 7.04
CA ALA A 123 -10.77 -7.07 6.25
C ALA A 123 -12.04 -7.05 7.12
N ASP A 124 -12.01 -7.70 8.29
CA ASP A 124 -13.08 -7.65 9.29
C ASP A 124 -13.35 -6.22 9.79
N ALA A 125 -12.31 -5.40 9.94
CA ALA A 125 -12.44 -4.02 10.39
C ALA A 125 -13.04 -3.07 9.35
N VAL A 126 -13.05 -3.46 8.07
CA VAL A 126 -13.59 -2.65 6.96
C VAL A 126 -14.78 -3.32 6.28
N LEU A 127 -15.51 -4.17 6.99
CA LEU A 127 -16.69 -4.87 6.44
C LEU A 127 -17.73 -3.92 5.83
N ASP A 128 -17.94 -2.78 6.47
CA ASP A 128 -18.92 -1.78 6.04
C ASP A 128 -18.49 -1.05 4.75
N LEU A 129 -17.22 -1.17 4.34
CA LEU A 129 -16.71 -0.66 3.07
C LEU A 129 -16.93 -1.65 1.92
N ILE A 130 -17.04 -2.95 2.21
CA ILE A 130 -17.10 -4.00 1.19
C ILE A 130 -18.54 -4.13 0.71
N GLU A 131 -18.88 -3.41 -0.35
CA GLU A 131 -20.18 -3.54 -1.00
C GLU A 131 -20.27 -4.86 -1.81
N PRO A 132 -21.48 -5.41 -2.05
CA PRO A 132 -21.66 -6.67 -2.77
C PRO A 132 -21.02 -6.68 -4.18
N GLY A 133 -20.94 -5.52 -4.83
CA GLY A 133 -20.33 -5.37 -6.17
C GLY A 133 -18.81 -5.19 -6.17
N MET A 134 -18.17 -5.08 -5.00
CA MET A 134 -16.73 -4.85 -4.89
C MET A 134 -15.96 -6.16 -4.77
N SER A 135 -14.75 -6.18 -5.31
CA SER A 135 -13.79 -7.23 -5.02
C SER A 135 -13.02 -6.92 -3.73
N LEU A 136 -12.66 -7.97 -2.99
CA LEU A 136 -11.78 -7.87 -1.83
C LEU A 136 -10.56 -8.75 -2.06
N VAL A 137 -9.36 -8.22 -1.86
CA VAL A 137 -8.12 -9.00 -1.85
C VAL A 137 -7.52 -8.95 -0.46
N VAL A 138 -7.35 -10.12 0.16
CA VAL A 138 -6.78 -10.24 1.49
C VAL A 138 -5.47 -11.02 1.42
N ARG A 139 -4.41 -10.45 1.95
CA ARG A 139 -3.16 -11.19 2.15
C ARG A 139 -3.31 -12.21 3.28
N ILE A 140 -2.88 -13.44 3.02
CA ILE A 140 -2.79 -14.50 4.02
C ILE A 140 -1.37 -15.08 4.05
N ALA A 141 -0.94 -15.60 5.21
CA ALA A 141 0.32 -16.33 5.28
C ALA A 141 0.18 -17.64 4.48
N ALA A 142 1.13 -17.94 3.60
CA ALA A 142 1.03 -19.02 2.61
C ALA A 142 0.81 -20.43 3.18
N HIS A 143 1.12 -20.65 4.47
CA HIS A 143 0.88 -21.93 5.14
C HIS A 143 -0.43 -22.01 5.94
N ARG A 144 -1.21 -20.93 6.03
CA ARG A 144 -2.44 -20.89 6.83
C ARG A 144 -3.65 -20.83 5.93
N ARG A 145 -4.53 -21.83 6.05
CA ARG A 145 -5.91 -21.72 5.53
C ARG A 145 -6.58 -20.50 6.17
N GLY A 146 -7.07 -19.59 5.34
CA GLY A 146 -7.85 -18.45 5.80
C GLY A 146 -9.11 -18.93 6.51
N THR A 147 -9.34 -18.40 7.71
CA THR A 147 -10.56 -18.68 8.47
C THR A 147 -11.29 -17.36 8.68
N LEU A 148 -12.46 -17.22 8.04
CA LEU A 148 -13.24 -16.00 8.13
C LEU A 148 -14.02 -15.94 9.44
N SER A 149 -14.19 -14.72 9.95
CA SER A 149 -15.23 -14.44 10.94
C SER A 149 -16.61 -14.74 10.34
N ALA A 150 -17.62 -14.92 11.20
CA ALA A 150 -18.99 -15.11 10.73
C ALA A 150 -19.52 -13.88 9.97
N ALA A 151 -19.12 -12.68 10.38
CA ALA A 151 -19.54 -11.42 9.75
C ALA A 151 -18.95 -11.29 8.34
N LEU A 152 -17.64 -11.51 8.18
CA LEU A 152 -16.98 -11.48 6.87
C LEU A 152 -17.47 -12.59 5.95
N ALA A 153 -17.68 -13.80 6.47
CA ALA A 153 -18.27 -14.89 5.69
C ALA A 153 -19.71 -14.56 5.23
N SER A 154 -20.47 -13.80 6.01
CA SER A 154 -21.83 -13.37 5.64
C SER A 154 -21.81 -12.25 4.61
N SER A 155 -20.89 -11.28 4.72
CA SER A 155 -20.73 -10.20 3.75
C SER A 155 -20.29 -10.74 2.39
N LEU A 156 -19.38 -11.72 2.38
CA LEU A 156 -18.83 -12.34 1.17
C LEU A 156 -19.64 -13.55 0.67
N LYS A 157 -20.92 -13.67 1.04
CA LYS A 157 -21.75 -14.83 0.69
C LYS A 157 -21.98 -14.98 -0.82
N GLU A 158 -21.97 -13.86 -1.54
CA GLU A 158 -22.15 -13.74 -3.00
C GLU A 158 -20.80 -13.53 -3.71
N HIS A 159 -19.70 -13.95 -3.05
CA HIS A 159 -18.36 -13.92 -3.62
C HIS A 159 -17.79 -15.33 -3.76
N ARG A 160 -17.04 -15.53 -4.84
CA ARG A 160 -16.19 -16.70 -5.07
C ARG A 160 -14.74 -16.34 -4.79
N THR A 161 -13.94 -17.33 -4.42
CA THR A 161 -12.56 -17.07 -4.00
C THR A 161 -11.54 -17.58 -5.02
N ILE A 162 -10.59 -16.73 -5.40
CA ILE A 162 -9.39 -17.10 -6.15
C ILE A 162 -8.20 -17.01 -5.19
N ALA A 163 -7.38 -18.06 -5.11
CA ALA A 163 -6.10 -17.99 -4.42
C ALA A 163 -5.01 -17.55 -5.40
N CYS A 164 -4.41 -16.38 -5.18
CA CYS A 164 -3.29 -15.85 -5.95
C CYS A 164 -1.99 -16.14 -5.20
N ASN A 165 -1.16 -17.05 -5.73
CA ASN A 165 0.05 -17.51 -5.07
C ASN A 165 1.30 -16.95 -5.76
N ALA A 166 2.18 -16.33 -5.00
CA ALA A 166 3.57 -16.07 -5.38
C ALA A 166 4.44 -17.12 -4.68
N ALA A 167 4.56 -18.29 -5.31
CA ALA A 167 5.15 -19.48 -4.68
C ALA A 167 6.61 -19.27 -4.24
N ASP A 168 7.39 -18.53 -5.04
CA ASP A 168 8.83 -18.32 -4.79
C ASP A 168 9.12 -17.49 -3.54
N ILE A 169 8.13 -16.77 -3.01
CA ILE A 169 8.26 -15.92 -1.83
C ILE A 169 7.29 -16.28 -0.70
N ASP A 170 6.70 -17.49 -0.77
CA ASP A 170 5.76 -18.01 0.22
C ASP A 170 4.65 -17.01 0.60
N GLN A 171 4.03 -16.42 -0.41
CA GLN A 171 2.96 -15.43 -0.22
C GLN A 171 1.70 -15.78 -1.01
N THR A 172 0.55 -15.68 -0.33
CA THR A 172 -0.77 -15.94 -0.91
C THR A 172 -1.71 -14.77 -0.64
N PHE A 173 -2.53 -14.45 -1.65
CA PHE A 173 -3.67 -13.55 -1.52
C PHE A 173 -4.95 -14.33 -1.79
N LEU A 174 -5.96 -14.11 -0.95
CA LEU A 174 -7.33 -14.53 -1.23
C LEU A 174 -8.05 -13.38 -1.91
N TRP A 175 -8.40 -13.56 -3.17
CA TRP A 175 -9.20 -12.62 -3.91
C TRP A 175 -10.65 -13.09 -3.97
N PHE A 176 -11.51 -12.40 -3.23
CA PHE A 176 -12.95 -12.58 -3.23
C PHE A 176 -13.55 -11.73 -4.35
N VAL A 177 -14.10 -12.40 -5.35
CA VAL A 177 -14.70 -11.82 -6.56
C VAL A 177 -16.21 -11.97 -6.49
N PRO A 178 -17.01 -10.94 -6.80
CA PRO A 178 -18.46 -11.09 -6.91
C PRO A 178 -18.83 -12.25 -7.84
N ASP A 179 -19.84 -13.04 -7.47
CA ASP A 179 -20.29 -14.23 -8.21
C ASP A 179 -20.55 -13.93 -9.70
N ALA A 180 -21.13 -12.76 -9.98
CA ALA A 180 -21.44 -12.29 -11.33
C ALA A 180 -20.19 -12.04 -12.19
N ASP A 181 -19.07 -11.64 -11.56
CA ASP A 181 -17.81 -11.32 -12.24
C ASP A 181 -16.86 -12.54 -12.29
N PHE A 182 -17.11 -13.60 -11.52
CA PHE A 182 -16.16 -14.71 -11.36
C PHE A 182 -15.87 -15.48 -12.66
N SER A 183 -16.89 -15.82 -13.45
CA SER A 183 -16.67 -16.53 -14.71
C SER A 183 -15.91 -15.67 -15.73
N PRO A 184 -16.30 -14.39 -15.98
CA PRO A 184 -15.50 -13.47 -16.78
C PRO A 184 -14.04 -13.33 -16.32
N VAL A 185 -13.81 -13.25 -15.00
CA VAL A 185 -12.46 -13.18 -14.41
C VAL A 185 -11.66 -14.47 -14.70
N CYS A 186 -12.29 -15.64 -14.58
CA CYS A 186 -11.62 -16.89 -14.90
C CYS A 186 -11.25 -16.97 -16.38
N ASP A 187 -12.15 -16.58 -17.27
CA ASP A 187 -11.90 -16.60 -18.72
C ASP A 187 -10.77 -15.64 -19.10
N ALA A 188 -10.78 -14.42 -18.54
CA ALA A 188 -9.75 -13.41 -18.80
C ALA A 188 -8.34 -13.81 -18.31
N LEU A 189 -8.27 -14.67 -17.29
CA LEU A 189 -7.02 -15.15 -16.69
C LEU A 189 -6.68 -16.61 -17.06
N ASP A 190 -7.45 -17.23 -17.96
CA ASP A 190 -7.34 -18.65 -18.34
C ASP A 190 -7.32 -19.61 -17.11
N LEU A 191 -8.17 -19.34 -16.13
CA LEU A 191 -8.26 -20.11 -14.89
C LEU A 191 -9.28 -21.24 -15.02
N LYS A 192 -8.90 -22.43 -14.54
CA LYS A 192 -9.80 -23.57 -14.41
C LYS A 192 -10.47 -23.56 -13.03
N PRO A 193 -11.81 -23.45 -12.95
CA PRO A 193 -12.50 -23.54 -11.66
C PRO A 193 -12.24 -24.91 -11.00
N ALA A 194 -11.99 -24.88 -9.71
CA ALA A 194 -11.90 -26.07 -8.88
C ALA A 194 -13.24 -26.84 -8.96
N ARG A 195 -13.18 -28.14 -9.24
CA ARG A 195 -14.36 -29.01 -9.18
C ARG A 195 -14.90 -28.99 -7.75
N ARG A 196 -16.07 -28.39 -7.55
CA ARG A 196 -16.81 -28.50 -6.29
C ARG A 196 -17.22 -29.96 -6.08
N LYS A 197 -16.38 -30.74 -5.41
CA LYS A 197 -16.85 -31.94 -4.72
C LYS A 197 -17.71 -31.44 -3.56
N ARG A 198 -19.00 -31.18 -3.82
CA ARG A 198 -20.01 -31.15 -2.76
C ARG A 198 -20.06 -32.57 -2.19
N SER A 199 -19.17 -32.90 -1.25
CA SER A 199 -19.30 -34.15 -0.51
C SER A 199 -20.64 -34.10 0.24
N ARG A 200 -21.33 -35.23 0.30
CA ARG A 200 -22.60 -35.40 1.03
C ARG A 200 -22.50 -34.89 2.48
N GLU A 201 -21.30 -34.95 3.07
CA GLU A 201 -20.95 -34.40 4.39
C GLU A 201 -20.96 -32.86 4.46
N THR A 202 -20.66 -32.15 3.37
CA THR A 202 -20.68 -30.68 3.34
C THR A 202 -22.12 -30.15 3.35
N LEU A 203 -23.01 -30.81 2.60
CA LEU A 203 -24.46 -30.54 2.64
C LEU A 203 -25.07 -30.90 4.01
N ALA A 204 -24.65 -32.01 4.62
CA ALA A 204 -25.10 -32.40 5.96
C ALA A 204 -24.62 -31.42 7.04
N ARG A 205 -23.37 -30.93 6.95
CA ARG A 205 -22.85 -29.89 7.85
C ARG A 205 -23.52 -28.53 7.64
N GLU A 206 -23.82 -28.13 6.40
CA GLU A 206 -24.57 -26.89 6.12
C GLU A 206 -26.00 -26.95 6.69
N MET A 207 -26.65 -28.12 6.64
CA MET A 207 -27.97 -28.30 7.26
C MET A 207 -27.92 -28.31 8.80
N SER A 208 -26.85 -28.84 9.42
CA SER A 208 -26.67 -28.82 10.89
C SER A 208 -26.06 -27.52 11.45
N ALA A 209 -25.41 -26.70 10.63
CA ALA A 209 -24.70 -25.48 11.07
C ALA A 209 -25.61 -24.24 11.26
N ARG A 210 -26.92 -24.35 11.02
CA ARG A 210 -27.89 -23.28 11.31
C ARG A 210 -27.96 -22.83 12.77
N ALA A 211 -27.23 -23.46 13.69
CA ALA A 211 -27.32 -23.21 15.13
C ALA A 211 -26.07 -22.55 15.78
N ARG A 212 -24.96 -22.27 15.07
CA ARG A 212 -23.83 -21.50 15.65
C ARG A 212 -23.08 -20.67 14.62
N PRO A 213 -22.69 -19.41 14.93
CA PRO A 213 -21.82 -18.60 14.07
C PRO A 213 -20.38 -19.12 14.20
N ALA A 214 -20.10 -20.28 13.61
CA ALA A 214 -18.77 -20.87 13.60
C ALA A 214 -17.93 -20.28 12.47
N ARG A 215 -16.70 -19.92 12.80
CA ARG A 215 -15.62 -19.57 11.87
C ARG A 215 -15.61 -20.49 10.64
N ARG A 216 -15.57 -19.92 9.43
CA ARG A 216 -15.62 -20.66 8.16
C ARG A 216 -14.23 -20.75 7.55
N SER A 217 -13.73 -21.96 7.30
CA SER A 217 -12.51 -22.16 6.51
C SER A 217 -12.82 -21.88 5.02
N VAL A 218 -11.97 -21.07 4.38
CA VAL A 218 -12.11 -20.77 2.95
C VAL A 218 -11.40 -21.83 2.13
N VAL A 219 -12.11 -22.37 1.14
CA VAL A 219 -11.55 -23.23 0.10
C VAL A 219 -11.63 -22.45 -1.21
N PRO A 220 -10.51 -22.16 -1.89
CA PRO A 220 -10.52 -21.43 -3.14
C PRO A 220 -11.31 -22.15 -4.24
N ASP A 221 -12.11 -21.39 -4.98
CA ASP A 221 -12.83 -21.82 -6.19
C ASP A 221 -11.93 -21.86 -7.43
N ALA A 222 -10.79 -21.16 -7.42
CA ALA A 222 -9.76 -21.23 -8.45
C ALA A 222 -8.39 -20.88 -7.85
N THR A 223 -7.31 -21.10 -8.61
CA THR A 223 -5.95 -20.77 -8.18
C THR A 223 -5.19 -20.15 -9.32
N LEU A 224 -4.53 -19.02 -9.04
CA LEU A 224 -3.67 -18.28 -9.95
C LEU A 224 -2.25 -18.32 -9.40
N ALA A 225 -1.28 -18.68 -10.22
CA ALA A 225 0.13 -18.43 -9.93
C ALA A 225 0.49 -17.04 -10.45
N LEU A 226 0.98 -16.17 -9.58
CA LEU A 226 1.45 -14.85 -9.98
C LEU A 226 2.80 -15.00 -10.69
N ALA A 227 2.90 -14.48 -11.90
CA ALA A 227 4.15 -14.41 -12.62
C ALA A 227 5.03 -13.32 -11.97
N VAL A 228 5.92 -13.73 -11.07
CA VAL A 228 6.92 -12.87 -10.45
C VAL A 228 8.26 -13.16 -11.12
N PRO A 229 8.91 -12.19 -11.80
CA PRO A 229 10.18 -12.44 -12.45
C PRO A 229 11.24 -12.90 -11.45
N PHE A 230 11.81 -14.10 -11.68
CA PHE A 230 12.83 -14.70 -10.80
C PHE A 230 14.20 -13.99 -10.93
N GLU A 231 14.43 -13.32 -12.07
CA GLU A 231 15.65 -12.59 -12.38
C GLU A 231 15.34 -11.12 -12.69
N THR A 232 14.97 -10.38 -11.67
CA THR A 232 15.28 -8.96 -11.66
C THR A 232 15.74 -8.65 -10.26
N SER A 233 16.93 -8.08 -10.17
CA SER A 233 17.35 -7.24 -9.06
C SER A 233 16.11 -6.56 -8.44
N TRP A 234 15.99 -6.52 -7.11
CA TRP A 234 14.80 -6.06 -6.35
C TRP A 234 14.50 -4.55 -6.51
N HIS A 235 14.73 -4.03 -7.71
CA HIS A 235 14.54 -2.70 -8.23
C HIS A 235 13.05 -2.50 -8.46
N ALA A 236 12.39 -1.99 -7.45
CA ALA A 236 11.07 -1.40 -7.64
C ALA A 236 11.28 0.09 -7.95
N ALA A 237 10.95 0.48 -9.19
CA ALA A 237 10.91 1.88 -9.59
C ALA A 237 9.49 2.42 -9.36
N LEU A 238 9.36 3.36 -8.43
CA LEU A 238 8.09 4.03 -8.13
C LEU A 238 8.08 5.40 -8.82
N ALA A 239 7.04 5.67 -9.61
CA ALA A 239 6.85 6.99 -10.21
C ALA A 239 6.57 8.02 -9.10
N ALA A 240 7.31 9.13 -9.07
CA ALA A 240 7.28 10.04 -7.92
C ALA A 240 5.92 10.70 -7.72
N GLY A 241 5.21 11.04 -8.81
CA GLY A 241 3.88 11.66 -8.75
C GLY A 241 2.76 10.72 -8.27
N VAL A 242 3.05 9.45 -7.97
CA VAL A 242 2.07 8.45 -7.51
C VAL A 242 2.28 8.10 -6.04
N LEU A 243 3.29 8.70 -5.41
CA LEU A 243 3.61 8.51 -4.01
C LEU A 243 2.75 9.42 -3.12
N ILE A 244 2.59 8.99 -1.87
CA ILE A 244 2.06 9.85 -0.82
C ILE A 244 3.20 10.82 -0.45
N HIS A 245 3.12 12.08 -0.89
CA HIS A 245 4.08 13.13 -0.50
C HIS A 245 3.44 14.42 0.04
N ASP A 246 4.19 15.21 0.82
CA ASP A 246 3.86 16.57 1.24
C ASP A 246 4.97 17.58 0.87
N GLY A 247 4.67 18.89 0.89
CA GLY A 247 5.64 19.94 0.59
C GLY A 247 6.08 20.05 -0.88
N GLY A 248 5.56 19.19 -1.76
CA GLY A 248 5.82 19.20 -3.19
C GLY A 248 4.63 19.64 -4.04
N TYR A 249 4.85 19.92 -5.31
CA TYR A 249 3.83 20.12 -6.33
C TYR A 249 3.88 18.98 -7.34
N ARG A 250 2.73 18.44 -7.71
CA ARG A 250 2.64 17.50 -8.83
C ARG A 250 2.62 18.29 -10.15
N SER A 251 3.48 17.91 -11.09
CA SER A 251 3.36 18.35 -12.48
C SER A 251 2.56 17.32 -13.25
N GLU A 252 1.35 17.69 -13.66
CA GLU A 252 0.55 16.93 -14.62
C GLU A 252 0.85 17.50 -16.00
N SER A 253 1.81 16.90 -16.71
CA SER A 253 2.04 17.22 -18.13
C SER A 253 1.73 15.97 -18.96
N ASP A 254 0.83 16.12 -19.93
CA ASP A 254 0.50 15.23 -21.05
C ASP A 254 0.81 13.73 -20.87
N GLY A 255 -0.21 12.95 -20.49
CA GLY A 255 -0.20 11.48 -20.58
C GLY A 255 0.37 10.73 -19.37
N ASP A 256 1.22 9.73 -19.63
CA ASP A 256 1.71 8.76 -18.64
C ASP A 256 2.86 9.26 -17.76
N TYR A 257 3.30 10.52 -17.85
CA TYR A 257 4.40 11.05 -17.03
C TYR A 257 3.88 11.85 -15.84
N SER A 258 4.38 11.57 -14.65
CA SER A 258 4.04 12.33 -13.44
C SER A 258 5.29 12.63 -12.62
N TRP A 259 5.64 13.91 -12.57
CA TRP A 259 6.79 14.40 -11.80
C TRP A 259 6.36 15.06 -10.49
N LEU A 260 7.29 15.03 -9.53
CA LEU A 260 7.15 15.65 -8.24
C LEU A 260 8.16 16.79 -8.09
N TRP A 261 7.67 18.03 -8.07
CA TRP A 261 8.46 19.20 -7.76
C TRP A 261 8.52 19.44 -6.26
N THR A 262 9.68 19.86 -5.76
CA THR A 262 9.79 20.44 -4.41
C THR A 262 9.05 21.78 -4.40
N GLY A 263 8.23 22.02 -3.38
CA GLY A 263 7.45 23.25 -3.22
C GLY A 263 8.07 24.23 -2.22
N PRO A 264 7.32 25.26 -1.80
CA PRO A 264 7.82 26.49 -1.20
C PRO A 264 8.35 26.28 0.21
N SER A 265 8.11 25.11 0.80
CA SER A 265 8.67 24.71 2.08
C SER A 265 10.16 24.33 2.00
N ASN A 266 10.77 24.41 0.81
CA ASN A 266 12.16 24.04 0.55
C ASN A 266 12.42 22.55 0.82
N HIS A 267 11.38 21.73 0.89
CA HIS A 267 11.47 20.30 1.07
C HIS A 267 10.22 19.61 0.59
N PHE A 268 10.34 18.33 0.27
CA PHE A 268 9.18 17.44 0.24
C PHE A 268 9.48 16.19 1.06
N ARG A 269 8.44 15.59 1.64
CA ARG A 269 8.55 14.31 2.36
C ARG A 269 7.67 13.30 1.66
N VAL A 270 8.21 12.10 1.50
CA VAL A 270 7.54 10.98 0.85
C VAL A 270 7.40 9.87 1.86
N LEU A 271 6.19 9.33 1.95
CA LEU A 271 5.93 8.09 2.65
C LEU A 271 6.36 6.92 1.77
N LEU A 272 7.46 6.27 2.13
CA LEU A 272 7.95 5.05 1.52
C LEU A 272 7.26 3.86 2.22
N THR A 273 5.96 3.69 1.98
CA THR A 273 5.20 2.58 2.55
C THR A 273 5.57 1.27 1.89
N GLY A 274 5.61 0.17 2.65
CA GLY A 274 5.87 -1.17 2.12
C GLY A 274 7.32 -1.41 1.68
N VAL A 275 8.23 -0.47 1.97
CA VAL A 275 9.62 -0.54 1.55
C VAL A 275 10.43 -1.47 2.46
N LEU A 276 11.12 -2.38 1.79
CA LEU A 276 11.63 -3.67 2.28
C LEU A 276 12.56 -3.56 3.51
N PRO A 277 12.57 -4.58 4.39
CA PRO A 277 13.60 -4.72 5.44
C PRO A 277 15.02 -4.87 4.86
N THR A 278 15.13 -5.12 3.55
CA THR A 278 16.35 -5.48 2.84
C THR A 278 16.86 -4.40 1.89
N ALA A 279 16.14 -3.30 1.68
CA ALA A 279 16.61 -2.24 0.79
C ALA A 279 17.83 -1.54 1.42
N GLY A 280 19.02 -1.76 0.88
CA GLY A 280 20.24 -1.09 1.30
C GLY A 280 20.42 0.30 0.68
N ARG A 281 19.70 0.62 -0.40
CA ARG A 281 19.90 1.86 -1.15
C ARG A 281 18.64 2.36 -1.86
N LEU A 282 18.50 3.68 -1.98
CA LEU A 282 17.53 4.34 -2.86
C LEU A 282 18.25 5.10 -3.96
N HIS A 283 17.68 5.09 -5.16
CA HIS A 283 18.04 5.99 -6.25
C HIS A 283 16.88 6.93 -6.53
N VAL A 284 17.07 8.23 -6.34
CA VAL A 284 16.08 9.25 -6.70
C VAL A 284 16.54 9.90 -8.01
N SER A 285 15.74 9.74 -9.06
CA SER A 285 16.00 10.36 -10.36
C SER A 285 15.49 11.80 -10.35
N VAL A 286 16.42 12.76 -10.34
CA VAL A 286 16.13 14.19 -10.45
C VAL A 286 16.28 14.58 -11.92
N ILE A 287 15.17 14.87 -12.57
CA ILE A 287 15.17 15.20 -14.01
C ILE A 287 15.43 16.67 -14.28
N LYS A 288 15.22 17.55 -13.29
CA LYS A 288 15.48 18.98 -13.43
C LYS A 288 15.63 19.65 -12.06
N THR A 289 16.50 20.64 -11.97
CA THR A 289 16.44 21.71 -10.99
C THR A 289 16.56 23.05 -11.71
N GLU A 290 16.00 24.10 -11.14
CA GLU A 290 16.17 25.47 -11.66
C GLU A 290 17.48 26.12 -11.16
N ASP A 291 18.15 25.52 -10.19
CA ASP A 291 19.43 26.01 -9.63
C ASP A 291 20.34 24.85 -9.24
N VAL A 292 21.53 24.78 -9.85
CA VAL A 292 22.54 23.73 -9.58
C VAL A 292 22.89 23.61 -8.10
N ARG A 293 22.77 24.70 -7.33
CA ARG A 293 23.03 24.70 -5.88
C ARG A 293 22.07 23.81 -5.10
N ASN A 294 20.88 23.50 -5.64
CA ASN A 294 19.97 22.53 -5.04
C ASN A 294 20.54 21.11 -5.07
N LEU A 295 21.32 20.76 -6.09
CA LEU A 295 21.95 19.44 -6.19
C LEU A 295 23.15 19.34 -5.25
N SER A 296 24.01 20.36 -5.24
CA SER A 296 25.19 20.38 -4.35
C SER A 296 24.83 20.59 -2.87
N GLY A 297 23.72 21.27 -2.59
CA GLY A 297 23.25 21.59 -1.25
C GLY A 297 22.12 20.70 -0.74
N LEU A 298 21.73 19.68 -1.52
CA LEU A 298 20.65 18.77 -1.17
C LEU A 298 20.91 18.14 0.21
N ARG A 299 19.89 18.11 1.06
CA ARG A 299 19.93 17.31 2.29
C ARG A 299 18.90 16.22 2.21
N VAL A 300 19.35 15.00 2.48
CA VAL A 300 18.49 13.83 2.51
C VAL A 300 18.30 13.40 3.96
N LEU A 301 17.04 13.23 4.35
CA LEU A 301 16.70 12.68 5.65
C LEU A 301 15.84 11.43 5.50
N VAL A 302 16.10 10.44 6.34
CA VAL A 302 15.26 9.24 6.48
C VAL A 302 14.78 9.20 7.93
N ASN A 303 13.46 9.16 8.13
CA ASN A 303 12.82 9.25 9.45
C ASN A 303 13.34 10.44 10.28
N GLY A 304 13.57 11.57 9.60
CA GLY A 304 14.06 12.82 10.21
C GLY A 304 15.55 12.83 10.56
N ARG A 305 16.31 11.77 10.25
CA ARG A 305 17.77 11.71 10.46
C ARG A 305 18.49 11.93 9.14
N HIS A 306 19.55 12.73 9.16
CA HIS A 306 20.39 12.92 7.98
C HIS A 306 21.04 11.60 7.57
N VAL A 307 21.01 11.30 6.27
CA VAL A 307 21.64 10.10 5.70
C VAL A 307 22.67 10.48 4.64
N SER A 308 23.73 9.68 4.56
CA SER A 308 24.72 9.82 3.51
C SER A 308 24.08 9.61 2.15
N HIS A 309 24.44 10.48 1.21
CA HIS A 309 24.01 10.37 -0.16
C HIS A 309 25.12 10.90 -1.08
N ARG A 310 25.07 10.48 -2.34
CA ARG A 310 25.94 10.97 -3.41
C ARG A 310 25.09 11.38 -4.60
N PHE A 311 25.63 12.27 -5.41
CA PHE A 311 24.99 12.71 -6.64
C PHE A 311 25.79 12.19 -7.85
N GLU A 312 25.09 11.53 -8.76
CA GLU A 312 25.61 11.01 -10.02
C GLU A 312 24.99 11.86 -11.15
N PRO A 313 25.66 12.92 -11.62
CA PRO A 313 25.12 13.81 -12.64
C PRO A 313 25.02 13.13 -14.00
N TRP A 314 23.95 13.41 -14.75
CA TRP A 314 23.89 13.20 -16.19
C TRP A 314 23.85 14.52 -16.98
N SER A 315 23.61 15.64 -16.29
CA SER A 315 23.72 17.01 -16.80
C SER A 315 24.03 17.95 -15.63
N GLU A 316 24.15 19.25 -15.92
CA GLU A 316 24.36 20.27 -14.89
C GLU A 316 23.16 20.42 -13.93
N LEU A 317 21.94 20.18 -14.43
CA LEU A 317 20.70 20.42 -13.68
C LEU A 317 19.95 19.13 -13.34
N SER A 318 20.53 17.98 -13.62
CA SER A 318 19.81 16.72 -13.56
C SER A 318 20.77 15.56 -13.29
N GLY A 319 20.29 14.53 -12.59
CA GLY A 319 21.06 13.34 -12.29
C GLY A 319 20.36 12.43 -11.32
N LYS A 320 21.14 11.55 -10.71
CA LYS A 320 20.65 10.55 -9.75
C LYS A 320 21.20 10.84 -8.37
N VAL A 321 20.33 10.94 -7.38
CA VAL A 321 20.70 11.00 -5.97
C VAL A 321 20.68 9.58 -5.43
N VAL A 322 21.85 9.08 -5.06
CA VAL A 322 22.01 7.74 -4.49
C VAL A 322 22.12 7.87 -2.98
N ILE A 323 21.19 7.24 -2.27
CA ILE A 323 21.03 7.33 -0.82
C ILE A 323 21.30 5.94 -0.25
N ASP A 324 22.30 5.82 0.62
CA ASP A 324 22.53 4.56 1.33
C ASP A 324 21.61 4.53 2.55
N LEU A 325 20.73 3.53 2.62
CA LEU A 325 19.76 3.40 3.69
C LEU A 325 20.45 2.79 4.92
N PRO A 326 20.24 3.37 6.12
CA PRO A 326 20.62 2.67 7.33
C PRO A 326 19.78 1.38 7.43
N PRO A 327 20.34 0.29 8.01
CA PRO A 327 19.55 -0.90 8.29
C PRO A 327 18.31 -0.48 9.11
N PRO A 328 17.11 -0.88 8.69
CA PRO A 328 15.88 -0.39 9.31
C PRO A 328 15.85 -0.83 10.78
N PRO A 329 15.47 0.07 11.71
CA PRO A 329 15.26 -0.33 13.08
C PRO A 329 14.13 -1.37 13.14
N PRO A 330 14.17 -2.29 14.11
CA PRO A 330 13.25 -3.42 14.23
C PRO A 330 11.74 -3.09 14.31
N THR A 331 11.35 -1.82 14.36
CA THR A 331 9.99 -1.39 14.73
C THR A 331 9.37 -0.38 13.77
N ASP A 332 10.12 0.13 12.78
CA ASP A 332 9.59 1.19 11.90
C ASP A 332 8.90 0.56 10.70
N ASP A 333 7.58 0.37 10.81
CA ASP A 333 6.69 -0.05 9.71
C ASP A 333 6.50 1.06 8.66
N THR A 334 7.03 2.26 8.93
CA THR A 334 6.88 3.46 8.11
C THR A 334 8.24 4.14 7.90
N THR A 335 8.67 4.27 6.64
CA THR A 335 9.85 5.05 6.27
C THR A 335 9.44 6.35 5.61
N VAL A 336 9.98 7.47 6.08
CA VAL A 336 9.76 8.80 5.50
C VAL A 336 11.06 9.29 4.91
N LEU A 337 11.08 9.48 3.58
CA LEU A 337 12.17 10.13 2.87
C LEU A 337 11.88 11.62 2.77
N SER A 338 12.79 12.47 3.24
CA SER A 338 12.73 13.92 3.07
C SER A 338 13.86 14.38 2.16
N LEU A 339 13.54 15.13 1.11
CA LEU A 339 14.52 15.84 0.30
C LEU A 339 14.38 17.34 0.59
N VAL A 340 15.44 17.96 1.10
CA VAL A 340 15.48 19.38 1.45
C VAL A 340 16.36 20.13 0.46
N CYS A 341 15.76 21.08 -0.24
CA CYS A 341 16.34 21.85 -1.33
C CYS A 341 16.58 23.29 -0.85
N PRO A 342 17.83 23.72 -0.65
CA PRO A 342 18.10 25.01 -0.03
C PRO A 342 17.80 26.24 -0.90
N HIS A 343 17.68 26.08 -2.22
CA HIS A 343 17.59 27.19 -3.17
C HIS A 343 16.34 27.09 -4.04
N MET A 344 15.22 27.61 -3.56
CA MET A 344 14.02 27.67 -4.37
C MET A 344 14.08 28.79 -5.40
N VAL A 345 13.67 28.49 -6.63
CA VAL A 345 13.64 29.42 -7.75
C VAL A 345 12.20 29.62 -8.20
N PRO A 346 11.76 30.85 -8.49
CA PRO A 346 10.48 31.08 -9.13
C PRO A 346 10.38 30.34 -10.47
N ASP A 347 9.23 29.74 -10.76
CA ASP A 347 8.93 29.22 -12.11
C ASP A 347 8.81 30.36 -13.14
N ALA A 348 8.67 30.01 -14.41
CA ALA A 348 8.64 31.00 -15.51
C ALA A 348 7.55 32.08 -15.33
N ASP A 349 6.43 31.72 -14.71
CA ASP A 349 5.32 32.63 -14.43
C ASP A 349 5.46 33.35 -13.07
N GLY A 350 6.49 33.03 -12.29
CA GLY A 350 6.75 33.57 -10.95
C GLY A 350 5.72 33.16 -9.89
N ARG A 351 4.86 32.19 -10.20
CA ARG A 351 3.73 31.79 -9.35
C ARG A 351 4.10 30.68 -8.37
N ARG A 352 5.10 29.86 -8.71
CA ARG A 352 5.54 28.73 -7.88
C ARG A 352 7.01 28.87 -7.56
N LEU A 353 7.40 28.39 -6.39
CA LEU A 353 8.79 28.21 -6.00
C LEU A 353 9.16 26.75 -6.21
N LEU A 354 10.14 26.50 -7.08
CA LEU A 354 10.59 25.17 -7.50
C LEU A 354 12.03 24.89 -7.01
N GLY A 355 12.24 23.69 -6.49
CA GLY A 355 13.56 23.20 -6.06
C GLY A 355 14.08 22.10 -6.99
N LEU A 356 13.71 20.86 -6.69
CA LEU A 356 14.02 19.69 -7.51
C LEU A 356 12.75 19.12 -8.14
N CYS A 357 12.88 18.62 -9.37
CA CYS A 357 11.88 17.82 -10.07
C CYS A 357 12.29 16.36 -10.06
N VAL A 358 11.49 15.52 -9.41
CA VAL A 358 11.73 14.08 -9.27
C VAL A 358 10.81 13.31 -10.21
N ASP A 359 11.39 12.39 -10.96
CA ASP A 359 10.67 11.51 -11.87
C ASP A 359 10.30 10.18 -11.21
N ARG A 360 11.30 9.49 -10.65
CA ARG A 360 11.13 8.17 -10.04
C ARG A 360 12.07 7.93 -8.88
N ILE A 361 11.66 7.01 -8.00
CA ILE A 361 12.45 6.49 -6.90
C ILE A 361 12.65 4.99 -7.10
N GLU A 362 13.88 4.55 -7.30
CA GLU A 362 14.24 3.14 -7.42
C GLU A 362 14.76 2.63 -6.07
N MET A 363 14.28 1.46 -5.64
CA MET A 363 14.67 0.83 -4.37
C MET A 363 15.58 -0.35 -4.65
N LEU A 364 16.74 -0.42 -3.99
CA LEU A 364 17.77 -1.41 -4.26
C LEU A 364 18.10 -2.22 -3.00
N SER A 365 18.06 -3.55 -3.11
CA SER A 365 18.45 -4.50 -2.07
C SER A 365 19.95 -4.75 -2.04
#